data_AF-A0A4R4LYJ4-F1
#
_entry.id   AF-A0A4R4LYJ4-F1
#
_cell.length_a   1.000
_cell.length_b   1.000
_cell.length_c   1.000
_cell.angle_alpha   90.00
_cell.angle_beta   90.00
_cell.angle_gamma   90.00
#
_symmetry.space_group_name_H-M   'P 1'
#
loop_
_entity.id
_entity.type
_entity.pdbx_description
1 polymer ?
#
loop_
_entity_poly.entity_id
_entity_poly.type
_entity_poly.pdbx_seq_one_letter_code
_entity_poly.pdbx_strand_id
1 'polypeptide(L)'
;MEAHLLLMTLDDPAPSCATPVLVLWDLATLLYPTDEIDRRLHRDAAEQVLGRPCTPAPPATDLTDPELARRTLLRQGLSATQAGALLPAVLGRLAVCHRSRGLAPAQCRARPDTVAALRMATGATGAVHTVLTGTIRPNALLRLRASGLTGLVDTGAGAYGSDDCRWERLVSIAGRRAWARDGREPPMVVVTSRPRVAEQARTAGAKVIQIAGDGRHGQHGQRAGYRGLTLPDLRTAAEVLVELPMDEWSRNLVPPRSNAG
;
A
#
# COMPACT_ATOMS: atom_id res chain seq x y z
N MET A 1 -29.99 -60.28 13.50
CA MET A 1 -30.37 -58.97 14.09
C MET A 1 -29.11 -58.39 14.73
N GLU A 2 -29.01 -57.08 14.88
CA GLU A 2 -27.77 -56.33 15.15
C GLU A 2 -26.77 -56.30 13.98
N ALA A 3 -26.79 -55.18 13.23
CA ALA A 3 -25.71 -54.78 12.33
C ALA A 3 -24.98 -53.59 12.99
N HIS A 4 -23.70 -53.76 13.32
CA HIS A 4 -22.89 -52.69 13.89
C HIS A 4 -22.68 -51.55 12.88
N LEU A 5 -23.34 -50.42 13.08
CA LEU A 5 -22.99 -49.16 12.41
C LEU A 5 -22.11 -48.33 13.35
N LEU A 6 -20.79 -48.45 13.19
CA LEU A 6 -19.83 -47.61 13.91
C LEU A 6 -19.76 -46.24 13.20
N LEU A 7 -20.61 -45.30 13.63
CA LEU A 7 -20.45 -43.89 13.29
C LEU A 7 -19.19 -43.36 13.99
N MET A 8 -18.06 -43.38 13.28
CA MET A 8 -16.95 -42.50 13.63
C MET A 8 -17.41 -41.07 13.41
N THR A 9 -17.64 -40.36 14.51
CA THR A 9 -17.76 -38.90 14.48
C THR A 9 -16.44 -38.35 13.96
N LEU A 10 -16.43 -37.90 12.71
CA LEU A 10 -15.40 -36.99 12.26
C LEU A 10 -15.61 -35.69 13.03
N ASP A 11 -14.66 -35.33 13.88
CA ASP A 11 -14.57 -33.97 14.41
C ASP A 11 -14.34 -33.05 13.21
N ASP A 12 -15.41 -32.43 12.71
CA ASP A 12 -15.28 -31.25 11.87
C ASP A 12 -14.54 -30.19 12.70
N PRO A 13 -13.34 -29.75 12.29
CA PRO A 13 -12.65 -28.70 13.01
C PRO A 13 -13.51 -27.44 12.92
N ALA A 14 -14.04 -27.00 14.07
CA ALA A 14 -14.90 -25.84 14.15
C ALA A 14 -14.27 -24.65 13.40
N PRO A 15 -15.01 -23.95 12.52
CA PRO A 15 -14.44 -22.89 11.70
C PRO A 15 -13.84 -21.83 12.62
N SER A 16 -12.54 -21.57 12.50
CA SER A 16 -11.85 -20.51 13.24
C SER A 16 -12.38 -19.15 12.78
N CYS A 17 -13.45 -18.70 13.43
CA CYS A 17 -14.39 -17.70 12.91
C CYS A 17 -13.90 -16.26 13.08
N ALA A 18 -12.64 -15.98 12.71
CA ALA A 18 -12.08 -14.65 12.63
C ALA A 18 -11.71 -14.34 11.17
N THR A 19 -12.36 -13.35 10.57
CA THR A 19 -11.95 -12.81 9.26
C THR A 19 -10.51 -12.27 9.39
N PRO A 20 -9.57 -12.66 8.52
CA PRO A 20 -8.19 -12.21 8.64
C PRO A 20 -8.09 -10.68 8.48
N VAL A 21 -7.17 -10.04 9.18
CA VAL A 21 -6.91 -8.60 9.06
C VAL A 21 -6.17 -8.34 7.75
N LEU A 22 -6.58 -7.30 7.03
CA LEU A 22 -5.87 -6.85 5.83
C LEU A 22 -4.85 -5.77 6.18
N VAL A 23 -3.57 -6.13 6.16
CA VAL A 23 -2.46 -5.21 6.45
C VAL A 23 -1.93 -4.63 5.14
N LEU A 24 -2.17 -3.34 4.95
CA LEU A 24 -1.87 -2.54 3.77
C LEU A 24 -0.57 -1.77 3.97
N TRP A 25 0.54 -2.33 3.47
CA TRP A 25 1.85 -1.68 3.51
C TRP A 25 1.98 -0.65 2.39
N ASP A 26 2.21 0.61 2.76
CA ASP A 26 2.50 1.67 1.80
C ASP A 26 3.88 1.46 1.15
N LEU A 27 3.92 1.22 -0.16
CA LEU A 27 5.16 0.94 -0.89
C LEU A 27 6.21 2.06 -0.76
N ALA A 28 5.80 3.32 -0.64
CA ALA A 28 6.71 4.45 -0.45
C ALA A 28 7.28 4.56 0.98
N THR A 29 6.71 3.80 1.92
CA THR A 29 7.23 3.65 3.29
C THR A 29 8.25 2.50 3.38
N LEU A 30 8.13 1.50 2.49
CA LEU A 30 9.04 0.33 2.41
C LEU A 30 10.33 0.61 1.61
N LEU A 31 10.28 1.51 0.63
CA LEU A 31 11.37 1.76 -0.33
C LEU A 31 11.94 3.18 -0.20
N TYR A 32 13.19 3.36 -0.60
CA TYR A 32 13.72 4.71 -0.82
C TYR A 32 13.09 5.35 -2.08
N PRO A 33 12.90 6.69 -2.09
CA PRO A 33 12.24 7.40 -3.18
C PRO A 33 13.05 7.35 -4.48
N THR A 34 12.33 7.34 -5.61
CA THR A 34 12.87 7.29 -6.99
C THR A 34 12.50 8.54 -7.79
N ASP A 35 12.19 9.64 -7.10
CA ASP A 35 11.48 10.82 -7.62
C ASP A 35 12.02 11.35 -8.94
N GLU A 36 13.33 11.55 -9.09
CA GLU A 36 13.90 12.11 -10.33
C GLU A 36 13.82 11.13 -11.52
N ILE A 37 13.84 9.82 -11.27
CA ILE A 37 13.60 8.80 -12.30
C ILE A 37 12.12 8.82 -12.70
N ASP A 38 11.22 8.86 -11.71
CA ASP A 38 9.78 8.82 -11.92
C ASP A 38 9.28 10.07 -12.65
N ARG A 39 9.75 11.27 -12.26
CA ARG A 39 9.47 12.53 -12.95
C ARG A 39 9.84 12.49 -14.43
N ARG A 40 11.01 11.92 -14.76
CA ARG A 40 11.46 11.76 -16.14
C ARG A 40 10.51 10.84 -16.90
N LEU A 41 10.19 9.67 -16.35
CA LEU A 41 9.31 8.70 -16.99
C LEU A 41 7.87 9.22 -17.16
N HIS A 42 7.36 10.01 -16.21
CA HIS A 42 6.09 10.74 -16.34
C HIS A 42 6.11 11.78 -17.45
N ARG A 43 7.19 12.58 -17.58
CA ARG A 43 7.37 13.50 -18.70
C ARG A 43 7.42 12.73 -20.02
N ASP A 44 8.34 11.78 -20.15
CA ASP A 44 8.59 11.03 -21.38
C ASP A 44 7.32 10.31 -21.86
N ALA A 45 6.48 9.85 -20.92
CA ALA A 45 5.18 9.26 -21.22
C ALA A 45 4.14 10.27 -21.71
N ALA A 46 4.10 11.48 -21.13
CA ALA A 46 3.22 12.55 -21.60
C ALA A 46 3.66 13.09 -22.98
N GLU A 47 4.97 13.24 -23.22
CA GLU A 47 5.53 13.69 -24.50
C GLU A 47 5.21 12.73 -25.64
N GLN A 48 5.35 11.42 -25.41
CA GLN A 48 4.99 10.39 -26.40
C GLN A 48 3.49 10.30 -26.71
N VAL A 49 2.62 10.78 -25.82
CA VAL A 49 1.15 10.83 -26.06
C VAL A 49 0.71 12.15 -26.69
N LEU A 50 1.36 13.27 -26.32
CA LEU A 50 1.01 14.61 -26.82
C LEU A 50 1.76 15.01 -28.10
N GLY A 51 2.80 14.25 -28.50
CA GLY A 51 3.60 14.53 -29.70
C GLY A 51 4.46 15.80 -29.60
N ARG A 52 4.66 16.34 -28.40
CA ARG A 52 5.40 17.59 -28.14
C ARG A 52 6.07 17.58 -26.77
N PRO A 53 7.15 18.37 -26.56
CA PRO A 53 7.80 18.52 -25.27
C PRO A 53 6.82 18.94 -24.17
N CYS A 54 7.00 18.43 -22.96
CA CYS A 54 6.09 18.64 -21.83
C CYS A 54 6.84 19.06 -20.57
N THR A 55 6.26 20.00 -19.81
CA THR A 55 6.76 20.30 -18.46
C THR A 55 6.01 19.43 -17.44
N PRO A 56 6.62 18.40 -16.81
CA PRO A 56 5.94 17.58 -15.82
C PRO A 56 5.46 18.45 -14.64
N ALA A 57 4.34 18.09 -14.02
CA ALA A 57 3.98 18.69 -12.75
C ALA A 57 5.07 18.43 -11.68
N PRO A 58 5.30 19.34 -10.72
CA PRO A 58 6.18 19.05 -9.59
C PRO A 58 5.68 17.78 -8.89
N PRO A 59 6.56 16.83 -8.52
CA PRO A 59 6.14 15.73 -7.68
C PRO A 59 5.70 16.29 -6.33
N ALA A 60 4.68 15.69 -5.75
CA ALA A 60 4.52 15.67 -4.31
C ALA A 60 4.54 14.21 -3.88
N THR A 61 5.19 13.93 -2.76
CA THR A 61 5.53 12.57 -2.28
C THR A 61 4.31 11.73 -1.91
N ASP A 62 3.11 12.33 -1.97
CA ASP A 62 1.81 11.75 -1.68
C ASP A 62 0.86 11.70 -2.89
N LEU A 63 1.31 12.07 -4.09
CA LEU A 63 0.50 11.90 -5.31
C LEU A 63 0.49 10.46 -5.79
N THR A 64 -0.61 10.07 -6.43
CA THR A 64 -0.68 8.86 -7.24
C THR A 64 -0.19 9.13 -8.67
N ASP A 65 0.24 8.09 -9.39
CA ASP A 65 0.62 8.19 -10.81
C ASP A 65 -0.50 8.83 -11.66
N PRO A 66 -1.80 8.47 -11.52
CA PRO A 66 -2.88 9.19 -12.21
C PRO A 66 -3.00 10.66 -11.82
N GLU A 67 -2.81 11.03 -10.54
CA GLU A 67 -2.85 12.43 -10.13
C GLU A 67 -1.70 13.23 -10.76
N LEU A 68 -0.49 12.69 -10.76
CA LEU A 68 0.69 13.33 -11.34
C LEU A 68 0.59 13.44 -12.88
N ALA A 69 0.13 12.38 -13.54
CA ALA A 69 -0.12 12.38 -14.98
C ALA A 69 -1.23 13.38 -15.37
N ARG A 70 -2.36 13.39 -14.65
CA ARG A 70 -3.46 14.34 -14.88
C ARG A 70 -3.02 15.79 -14.65
N ARG A 71 -2.29 16.07 -13.56
CA ARG A 71 -1.71 17.40 -13.30
C ARG A 71 -0.73 17.81 -14.41
N THR A 72 0.08 16.87 -14.91
CA THR A 72 1.00 17.11 -16.03
C THR A 72 0.23 17.47 -17.31
N LEU A 73 -0.84 16.76 -17.66
CA LEU A 73 -1.68 17.09 -18.81
C LEU A 73 -2.31 18.49 -18.68
N LEU A 74 -2.89 18.82 -17.53
CA LEU A 74 -3.45 20.16 -17.25
C LEU A 74 -2.41 21.27 -17.42
N ARG A 75 -1.16 21.05 -16.97
CA ARG A 75 -0.06 22.01 -17.15
C ARG A 75 0.33 22.26 -18.61
N GLN A 76 -0.03 21.39 -19.56
CA GLN A 76 0.22 21.64 -20.99
C GLN A 76 -0.92 22.43 -21.67
N GLY A 77 -1.86 22.99 -20.91
CA GLY A 77 -3.00 23.78 -21.39
C GLY A 77 -4.23 22.96 -21.77
N LEU A 78 -4.30 21.68 -21.41
CA LEU A 78 -5.47 20.84 -21.68
C LEU A 78 -6.59 21.13 -20.69
N SER A 79 -7.84 21.13 -21.17
CA SER A 79 -9.03 21.14 -20.32
C SER A 79 -9.13 19.87 -19.47
N ALA A 80 -9.93 19.91 -18.39
CA ALA A 80 -10.17 18.74 -17.53
C ALA A 80 -10.73 17.53 -18.30
N THR A 81 -11.55 17.76 -19.33
CA THR A 81 -12.12 16.73 -20.21
C THR A 81 -11.05 16.10 -21.09
N GLN A 82 -10.23 16.91 -21.77
CA GLN A 82 -9.12 16.40 -22.60
C GLN A 82 -8.08 15.65 -21.76
N ALA A 83 -7.73 16.18 -20.59
CA ALA A 83 -6.84 15.52 -19.66
C ALA A 83 -7.41 14.18 -19.15
N GLY A 84 -8.73 14.11 -18.91
CA GLY A 84 -9.41 12.86 -18.56
C GLY A 84 -9.37 11.82 -19.70
N ALA A 85 -9.64 12.25 -20.94
CA ALA A 85 -9.63 11.37 -22.11
C ALA A 85 -8.25 10.80 -22.44
N LEU A 86 -7.17 11.57 -22.25
CA LEU A 86 -5.80 11.14 -22.53
C LEU A 86 -5.11 10.41 -21.37
N LEU A 87 -5.64 10.49 -20.14
CA LEU A 87 -5.03 9.88 -18.96
C LEU A 87 -4.76 8.37 -19.11
N PRO A 88 -5.67 7.52 -19.65
CA PRO A 88 -5.39 6.10 -19.86
C PRO A 88 -4.21 5.86 -20.82
N ALA A 89 -4.08 6.67 -21.87
CA ALA A 89 -2.97 6.57 -22.82
C ALA A 89 -1.62 6.94 -22.16
N VAL A 90 -1.60 7.99 -21.34
CA VAL A 90 -0.39 8.39 -20.58
C VAL A 90 0.00 7.31 -19.57
N LEU A 91 -0.94 6.73 -18.83
CA LEU A 91 -0.64 5.67 -17.85
C LEU A 91 -0.21 4.36 -18.54
N GLY A 92 -0.81 4.00 -19.67
CA GLY A 92 -0.35 2.90 -20.50
C GLY A 92 1.08 3.13 -21.01
N ARG A 93 1.39 4.35 -21.45
CA ARG A 93 2.73 4.72 -21.88
C ARG A 93 3.75 4.73 -20.73
N LEU A 94 3.37 5.21 -19.55
CA LEU A 94 4.21 5.20 -18.35
C LEU A 94 4.65 3.78 -17.99
N ALA A 95 3.75 2.79 -18.10
CA ALA A 95 4.09 1.38 -17.90
C ALA A 95 5.11 0.85 -18.93
N VAL A 96 5.01 1.30 -20.19
CA VAL A 96 5.99 0.97 -21.24
C VAL A 96 7.35 1.62 -20.92
N CYS A 97 7.39 2.91 -20.60
CA CYS A 97 8.62 3.62 -20.29
C CYS A 97 9.38 3.01 -19.09
N HIS A 98 8.68 2.68 -18.00
CA HIS A 98 9.28 1.96 -16.86
C HIS A 98 9.81 0.58 -17.24
N ARG A 99 9.06 -0.20 -18.03
CA ARG A 99 9.49 -1.54 -18.47
C ARG A 99 10.72 -1.46 -19.37
N SER A 100 10.73 -0.55 -20.35
CA SER A 100 11.83 -0.39 -21.31
C SER A 100 13.11 0.12 -20.66
N ARG A 101 13.01 0.99 -19.64
CA ARG A 101 14.17 1.42 -18.83
C ARG A 101 14.73 0.28 -17.98
N GLY A 102 13.86 -0.58 -17.47
CA GLY A 102 14.18 -1.47 -16.36
C GLY A 102 14.40 -0.72 -15.05
N LEU A 103 14.60 -1.48 -13.97
CA LEU A 103 14.97 -0.96 -12.65
C LEU A 103 16.07 -1.85 -12.07
N ALA A 104 17.25 -1.29 -11.86
CA ALA A 104 18.33 -2.01 -11.17
C ALA A 104 17.99 -2.12 -9.68
N PRO A 105 18.34 -3.22 -8.99
CA PRO A 105 18.11 -3.36 -7.53
C PRO A 105 18.67 -2.18 -6.71
N ALA A 106 19.82 -1.64 -7.13
CA ALA A 106 20.45 -0.47 -6.51
C ALA A 106 19.60 0.82 -6.60
N GLN A 107 18.62 0.90 -7.52
CA GLN A 107 17.69 2.02 -7.72
C GLN A 107 16.35 1.82 -6.98
N CYS A 108 16.03 0.60 -6.55
CA CYS A 108 14.82 0.29 -5.79
C CYS A 108 15.18 -0.41 -4.48
N ARG A 109 16.01 0.26 -3.67
CA ARG A 109 16.44 -0.25 -2.37
C ARG A 109 15.27 -0.21 -1.39
N ALA A 110 15.04 -1.33 -0.72
CA ALA A 110 14.26 -1.35 0.51
C ALA A 110 14.94 -0.47 1.57
N ARG A 111 14.15 0.16 2.43
CA ARG A 111 14.66 0.88 3.61
C ARG A 111 15.18 -0.14 4.64
N PRO A 112 16.03 0.28 5.61
CA PRO A 112 16.45 -0.58 6.71
C PRO A 112 15.27 -1.33 7.35
N ASP A 113 15.55 -2.57 7.76
CA ASP A 113 14.62 -3.51 8.40
C ASP A 113 13.36 -3.92 7.62
N THR A 114 13.02 -3.28 6.50
CA THR A 114 11.85 -3.59 5.66
C THR A 114 11.67 -5.08 5.38
N VAL A 115 12.75 -5.77 4.97
CA VAL A 115 12.70 -7.22 4.66
C VAL A 115 12.48 -8.05 5.92
N ALA A 116 13.11 -7.68 7.04
CA ALA A 116 12.99 -8.40 8.30
C ALA A 116 11.61 -8.18 8.94
N ALA A 117 11.14 -6.94 8.98
CA ALA A 117 9.81 -6.53 9.41
C ALA A 117 8.70 -7.24 8.63
N LEU A 118 8.78 -7.24 7.29
CA LEU A 118 7.80 -7.94 6.46
C LEU A 118 7.81 -9.45 6.74
N ARG A 119 8.99 -10.10 6.77
CA ARG A 119 9.10 -11.53 7.10
C ARG A 119 8.52 -11.87 8.47
N MET A 120 8.81 -11.05 9.47
CA MET A 120 8.33 -11.22 10.84
C MET A 120 6.80 -11.11 10.90
N ALA A 121 6.24 -10.05 10.33
CA ALA A 121 4.79 -9.85 10.29
C ALA A 121 4.08 -10.96 9.49
N THR A 122 4.59 -11.32 8.31
CA THR A 122 3.99 -12.38 7.46
C THR A 122 4.19 -13.79 7.99
N GLY A 123 5.08 -13.98 8.97
CA GLY A 123 5.24 -15.25 9.68
C GLY A 123 4.15 -15.51 10.72
N ALA A 124 3.41 -14.48 11.14
CA ALA A 124 2.28 -14.62 12.03
C ALA A 124 1.00 -15.02 11.26
N THR A 125 0.23 -15.92 11.84
CA THR A 125 -1.07 -16.37 11.30
C THR A 125 -2.18 -15.38 11.61
N GLY A 126 -3.12 -15.19 10.68
CA GLY A 126 -4.33 -14.39 10.89
C GLY A 126 -4.39 -13.08 10.10
N ALA A 127 -3.29 -12.64 9.50
CA ALA A 127 -3.26 -11.43 8.68
C ALA A 127 -2.90 -11.71 7.21
N VAL A 128 -3.57 -11.01 6.29
CA VAL A 128 -3.18 -10.93 4.88
C VAL A 128 -2.37 -9.65 4.69
N HIS A 129 -1.06 -9.79 4.49
CA HIS A 129 -0.17 -8.66 4.22
C HIS A 129 -0.11 -8.36 2.72
N THR A 130 -0.43 -7.12 2.35
CA THR A 130 -0.51 -6.69 0.96
C THR A 130 0.00 -5.26 0.76
N VAL A 131 0.02 -4.79 -0.48
CA VAL A 131 0.57 -3.49 -0.88
C VAL A 131 -0.53 -2.48 -1.12
N LEU A 132 -0.35 -1.29 -0.56
CA LEU A 132 -1.08 -0.08 -0.92
C LEU A 132 -0.12 0.88 -1.63
N THR A 133 -0.45 1.33 -2.84
CA THR A 133 0.41 2.30 -3.55
C THR A 133 -0.34 3.11 -4.61
N GLY A 134 0.12 4.33 -4.80
CA GLY A 134 -0.34 5.25 -5.84
C GLY A 134 0.39 5.03 -7.15
N THR A 135 1.43 4.20 -7.16
CA THR A 135 2.12 3.75 -8.37
C THR A 135 1.22 2.77 -9.15
N ILE A 136 1.16 2.88 -10.48
CA ILE A 136 0.39 1.92 -11.29
C ILE A 136 0.93 0.50 -11.13
N ARG A 137 0.04 -0.50 -11.16
CA ARG A 137 0.38 -1.90 -10.83
C ARG A 137 1.60 -2.45 -11.58
N PRO A 138 1.79 -2.24 -12.90
CA PRO A 138 2.99 -2.72 -13.60
C PRO A 138 4.29 -2.21 -12.99
N ASN A 139 4.34 -0.93 -12.61
CA ASN A 139 5.52 -0.27 -12.08
C ASN A 139 5.77 -0.68 -10.61
N ALA A 140 4.70 -0.80 -9.82
CA ALA A 140 4.77 -1.28 -8.45
C ALA A 140 5.35 -2.72 -8.39
N LEU A 141 4.92 -3.61 -9.29
CA LEU A 141 5.44 -4.98 -9.38
C LEU A 141 6.93 -5.00 -9.81
N LEU A 142 7.37 -4.12 -10.70
CA LEU A 142 8.79 -4.00 -11.05
C LEU A 142 9.62 -3.55 -9.83
N ARG A 143 9.14 -2.56 -9.06
CA ARG A 143 9.82 -2.11 -7.82
C ARG A 143 9.90 -3.22 -6.78
N LEU A 144 8.81 -3.95 -6.52
CA LEU A 144 8.77 -5.08 -5.57
C LEU A 144 9.72 -6.24 -5.96
N ARG A 145 9.97 -6.43 -7.26
CA ARG A 145 10.97 -7.40 -7.74
C ARG A 145 12.39 -6.88 -7.53
N ALA A 146 12.67 -5.66 -7.96
CA ALA A 146 13.99 -5.03 -7.82
C ALA A 146 14.42 -4.85 -6.35
N SER A 147 13.47 -4.67 -5.43
CA SER A 147 13.72 -4.53 -3.99
C SER A 147 13.78 -5.84 -3.19
N GLY A 148 13.55 -7.00 -3.83
CA GLY A 148 13.52 -8.29 -3.14
C GLY A 148 12.31 -8.52 -2.23
N LEU A 149 11.25 -7.73 -2.38
CA LEU A 149 10.01 -7.83 -1.58
C LEU A 149 8.93 -8.73 -2.21
N THR A 150 9.22 -9.30 -3.38
CA THR A 150 8.33 -10.26 -4.05
C THR A 150 8.18 -11.54 -3.21
N GLY A 151 6.95 -11.97 -2.98
CA GLY A 151 6.63 -13.12 -2.13
C GLY A 151 6.49 -12.82 -0.64
N LEU A 152 6.89 -11.62 -0.18
CA LEU A 152 6.65 -11.17 1.21
C LEU A 152 5.28 -10.47 1.38
N VAL A 153 4.54 -10.28 0.30
CA VAL A 153 3.23 -9.60 0.28
C VAL A 153 2.36 -10.18 -0.83
N ASP A 154 1.06 -10.35 -0.56
CA ASP A 154 0.07 -10.76 -1.55
C ASP A 154 -0.18 -9.63 -2.54
N THR A 155 0.51 -9.65 -3.67
CA THR A 155 0.32 -8.67 -4.76
C THR A 155 -0.99 -8.82 -5.54
N GLY A 156 -1.82 -9.82 -5.20
CA GLY A 156 -3.18 -10.02 -5.70
C GLY A 156 -4.23 -9.20 -4.94
N ALA A 157 -4.12 -9.16 -3.61
CA ALA A 157 -5.05 -8.45 -2.70
C ALA A 157 -4.89 -6.92 -2.72
N GLY A 158 -3.71 -6.43 -3.11
CA GLY A 158 -3.31 -5.03 -2.93
C GLY A 158 -4.06 -4.06 -3.83
N ALA A 159 -3.86 -2.76 -3.58
CA ALA A 159 -4.41 -1.67 -4.38
C ALA A 159 -3.32 -0.73 -4.91
N TYR A 160 -3.49 -0.33 -6.16
CA TYR A 160 -2.48 0.32 -7.00
C TYR A 160 -3.06 1.57 -7.64
N GLY A 161 -2.22 2.53 -8.06
CA GLY A 161 -2.68 3.73 -8.75
C GLY A 161 -3.41 3.45 -10.08
N SER A 162 -3.32 2.24 -10.62
CA SER A 162 -4.13 1.82 -11.77
C SER A 162 -5.60 1.53 -11.43
N ASP A 163 -5.96 1.46 -10.14
CA ASP A 163 -7.30 1.13 -9.66
C ASP A 163 -8.17 2.38 -9.38
N ASP A 164 -7.61 3.41 -8.75
CA ASP A 164 -8.20 4.76 -8.60
C ASP A 164 -7.08 5.79 -8.33
N CYS A 165 -7.37 7.08 -8.50
CA CYS A 165 -6.41 8.16 -8.26
C CYS A 165 -6.35 8.64 -6.80
N ARG A 166 -7.32 8.28 -5.94
CA ARG A 166 -7.45 8.80 -4.57
C ARG A 166 -7.28 7.69 -3.53
N TRP A 167 -6.42 7.93 -2.55
CA TRP A 167 -5.99 6.96 -1.53
C TRP A 167 -7.13 6.30 -0.77
N GLU A 168 -8.15 7.06 -0.39
CA GLU A 168 -9.35 6.54 0.29
C GLU A 168 -10.01 5.39 -0.50
N ARG A 169 -10.09 5.49 -1.84
CA ARG A 169 -10.68 4.44 -2.69
C ARG A 169 -9.73 3.27 -2.87
N LEU A 170 -8.42 3.49 -2.91
CA LEU A 170 -7.45 2.41 -2.97
C LEU A 170 -7.57 1.49 -1.75
N VAL A 171 -7.71 2.06 -0.55
CA VAL A 171 -7.97 1.30 0.68
C VAL A 171 -9.26 0.49 0.56
N SER A 172 -10.39 1.10 0.18
CA SER A 172 -11.65 0.36 0.00
C SER A 172 -11.60 -0.69 -1.14
N ILE A 173 -10.76 -0.50 -2.17
CA ILE A 173 -10.56 -1.48 -3.24
C ILE A 173 -9.83 -2.71 -2.72
N ALA A 174 -8.81 -2.54 -1.87
CA ALA A 174 -8.13 -3.66 -1.24
C ALA A 174 -9.06 -4.42 -0.26
N GLY A 175 -9.83 -3.69 0.56
CA GLY A 175 -10.86 -4.27 1.42
C GLY A 175 -11.88 -5.13 0.65
N ARG A 176 -12.39 -4.62 -0.49
CA ARG A 176 -13.27 -5.39 -1.38
C ARG A 176 -12.60 -6.59 -2.04
N ARG A 177 -11.30 -6.53 -2.36
CA ARG A 177 -10.53 -7.67 -2.91
C ARG A 177 -10.36 -8.79 -1.90
N ALA A 178 -10.23 -8.47 -0.62
CA ALA A 178 -10.25 -9.45 0.47
C ALA A 178 -11.67 -9.98 0.74
N TRP A 179 -12.68 -9.11 0.81
CA TRP A 179 -14.10 -9.53 0.94
C TRP A 179 -14.51 -10.53 -0.15
N ALA A 180 -14.10 -10.30 -1.39
CA ALA A 180 -14.43 -11.19 -2.52
C ALA A 180 -13.78 -12.58 -2.44
N ARG A 181 -12.81 -12.79 -1.53
CA ARG A 181 -12.16 -14.08 -1.27
C ARG A 181 -12.76 -14.76 -0.04
N ASP A 182 -12.97 -14.00 1.04
CA ASP A 182 -13.27 -14.53 2.36
C ASP A 182 -14.75 -14.32 2.79
N GLY A 183 -15.56 -13.69 1.94
CA GLY A 183 -17.00 -13.43 2.14
C GLY A 183 -17.34 -12.37 3.21
N ARG A 184 -16.33 -11.80 3.88
CA ARG A 184 -16.47 -10.82 4.97
C ARG A 184 -15.45 -9.70 4.82
N GLU A 185 -15.83 -8.47 5.14
CA GLU A 185 -14.93 -7.32 5.00
C GLU A 185 -13.91 -7.38 6.15
N PRO A 186 -12.61 -7.45 5.86
CA PRO A 186 -11.61 -7.58 6.91
C PRO A 186 -11.45 -6.24 7.65
N PRO A 187 -11.11 -6.26 8.95
CA PRO A 187 -10.55 -5.08 9.58
C PRO A 187 -9.27 -4.69 8.82
N MET A 188 -9.13 -3.42 8.46
CA MET A 188 -8.02 -2.92 7.65
C MET A 188 -7.02 -2.13 8.49
N VAL A 189 -5.73 -2.36 8.25
CA VAL A 189 -4.61 -1.65 8.90
C VAL A 189 -3.67 -1.12 7.83
N VAL A 190 -3.51 0.19 7.73
CA VAL A 190 -2.54 0.83 6.83
C VAL A 190 -1.26 1.15 7.59
N VAL A 191 -0.11 0.70 7.07
CA VAL A 191 1.22 1.06 7.58
C VAL A 191 1.84 2.08 6.62
N THR A 192 2.08 3.31 7.07
CA THR A 192 2.61 4.39 6.21
C THR A 192 3.39 5.45 6.99
N SER A 193 4.42 6.05 6.40
CA SER A 193 5.07 7.27 6.90
C SER A 193 4.45 8.57 6.37
N ARG A 194 3.46 8.49 5.47
CA ARG A 194 2.97 9.63 4.68
C ARG A 194 1.64 10.17 5.25
N PRO A 195 1.60 11.42 5.76
CA PRO A 195 0.42 11.97 6.44
C PRO A 195 -0.87 11.93 5.62
N ARG A 196 -0.83 12.28 4.32
CA ARG A 196 -2.01 12.23 3.43
C ARG A 196 -2.57 10.81 3.27
N VAL A 197 -1.70 9.79 3.21
CA VAL A 197 -2.12 8.38 3.13
C VAL A 197 -2.76 7.95 4.45
N ALA A 198 -2.15 8.33 5.57
CA ALA A 198 -2.68 8.08 6.90
C ALA A 198 -4.06 8.74 7.11
N GLU A 199 -4.25 9.99 6.68
CA GLU A 199 -5.55 10.67 6.75
C GLU A 199 -6.60 9.95 5.90
N GLN A 200 -6.29 9.71 4.63
CA GLN A 200 -7.21 9.06 3.67
C GLN A 200 -7.55 7.61 4.03
N ALA A 201 -6.63 6.89 4.67
CA ALA A 201 -6.88 5.56 5.22
C ALA A 201 -7.92 5.59 6.34
N ARG A 202 -7.84 6.57 7.26
CA ARG A 202 -8.85 6.76 8.32
C ARG A 202 -10.21 7.12 7.74
N THR A 203 -10.26 7.97 6.70
CA THR A 203 -11.51 8.28 5.97
C THR A 203 -12.13 7.03 5.35
N ALA A 204 -11.31 6.08 4.89
CA ALA A 204 -11.75 4.78 4.36
C ALA A 204 -12.04 3.72 5.44
N GLY A 205 -12.08 4.10 6.72
CA GLY A 205 -12.39 3.20 7.85
C GLY A 205 -11.22 2.32 8.33
N ALA A 206 -10.04 2.44 7.72
CA ALA A 206 -8.86 1.67 8.15
C ALA A 206 -8.20 2.27 9.40
N LYS A 207 -7.68 1.39 10.25
CA LYS A 207 -6.70 1.76 11.29
C LYS A 207 -5.38 2.15 10.64
N VAL A 208 -4.57 2.93 11.35
CA VAL A 208 -3.27 3.39 10.84
C VAL A 208 -2.16 3.17 11.87
N ILE A 209 -1.12 2.46 11.44
CA ILE A 209 0.22 2.55 12.01
C ILE A 209 0.99 3.59 11.20
N GLN A 210 1.36 4.70 11.84
CA GLN A 210 2.15 5.74 11.21
C GLN A 210 3.63 5.56 11.56
N ILE A 211 4.49 5.39 10.57
CA ILE A 211 5.94 5.30 10.80
C ILE A 211 6.51 6.72 10.92
N ALA A 212 7.28 6.98 11.97
CA ALA A 212 8.02 8.23 12.10
C ALA A 212 8.96 8.41 10.90
N GLY A 213 8.83 9.54 10.21
CA GLY A 213 9.68 9.85 9.07
C GLY A 213 11.14 10.01 9.49
N ASP A 214 12.07 9.73 8.58
CA ASP A 214 13.52 9.92 8.75
C ASP A 214 13.98 11.39 8.75
N GLY A 215 13.07 12.32 9.10
CA GLY A 215 13.29 13.76 9.08
C GLY A 215 13.48 14.39 7.70
N ARG A 216 13.57 13.61 6.60
CA ARG A 216 13.84 14.13 5.25
C ARG A 216 12.63 14.68 4.52
N HIS A 217 11.44 14.44 5.05
CA HIS A 217 10.18 14.98 4.55
C HIS A 217 9.77 16.10 5.51
N GLY A 218 9.84 17.34 5.04
CA GLY A 218 9.84 18.54 5.87
C GLY A 218 8.65 18.66 6.83
N GLN A 219 8.87 19.38 7.93
CA GLN A 219 7.91 19.55 9.01
C GLN A 219 6.56 20.11 8.51
N HIS A 220 5.55 19.25 8.46
CA HIS A 220 4.16 19.67 8.44
C HIS A 220 3.42 19.05 9.63
N GLY A 221 3.40 19.83 10.71
CA GLY A 221 2.41 19.79 11.78
C GLY A 221 2.06 18.42 12.33
N GLN A 222 2.80 17.97 13.33
CA GLN A 222 2.35 16.91 14.23
C GLN A 222 1.15 17.42 15.05
N ARG A 223 -0.05 17.45 14.45
CA ARG A 223 -1.29 17.71 15.16
C ARG A 223 -1.64 16.47 15.99
N ALA A 224 -1.33 16.55 17.28
CA ALA A 224 -1.90 15.66 18.29
C ALA A 224 -3.44 15.71 18.17
N GLY A 225 -4.06 14.59 17.80
CA GLY A 225 -5.45 14.61 17.33
C GLY A 225 -6.00 13.26 16.87
N TYR A 226 -5.98 12.27 17.75
CA TYR A 226 -6.83 11.06 17.74
C TYR A 226 -6.63 9.98 16.65
N ARG A 227 -6.74 8.71 17.10
CA ARG A 227 -6.88 7.47 16.31
C ARG A 227 -5.75 7.17 15.29
N GLY A 228 -4.54 6.95 15.80
CA GLY A 228 -3.45 6.29 15.05
C GLY A 228 -2.28 5.98 15.97
N LEU A 229 -1.58 4.87 15.74
CA LEU A 229 -0.38 4.49 16.49
C LEU A 229 0.86 4.97 15.72
N THR A 230 1.63 5.89 16.29
CA THR A 230 2.89 6.34 15.68
C THR A 230 4.06 5.56 16.26
N LEU A 231 4.84 4.90 15.41
CA LEU A 231 5.96 4.04 15.79
C LEU A 231 7.28 4.53 15.16
N PRO A 232 8.45 4.28 15.78
CA PRO A 232 9.73 4.82 15.30
C PRO A 232 10.13 4.26 13.93
N ASP A 233 9.88 2.98 13.67
CA ASP A 233 10.34 2.28 12.49
C ASP A 233 9.44 1.08 12.11
N LEU A 234 9.83 0.39 11.03
CA LEU A 234 9.13 -0.78 10.50
C LEU A 234 9.28 -2.03 11.37
N ARG A 235 10.34 -2.14 12.18
CA ARG A 235 10.59 -3.27 13.07
C ARG A 235 9.58 -3.25 14.21
N THR A 236 9.44 -2.12 14.91
CA THR A 236 8.42 -1.95 15.95
C THR A 236 7.01 -2.09 15.39
N ALA A 237 6.77 -1.63 14.14
CA ALA A 237 5.49 -1.87 13.48
C ALA A 237 5.19 -3.35 13.24
N ALA A 238 6.19 -4.14 12.87
CA ALA A 238 6.04 -5.59 12.72
C ALA A 238 5.90 -6.31 14.07
N GLU A 239 6.61 -5.89 15.12
CA GLU A 239 6.44 -6.41 16.49
C GLU A 239 4.98 -6.24 16.95
N VAL A 240 4.44 -5.01 16.84
CA VAL A 240 3.05 -4.70 17.17
C VAL A 240 2.04 -5.48 16.30
N LEU A 241 2.34 -5.73 15.02
CA LEU A 241 1.49 -6.53 14.13
C LEU A 241 1.46 -8.02 14.50
N VAL A 242 2.53 -8.54 15.11
CA VAL A 242 2.62 -9.94 15.57
C VAL A 242 2.00 -10.11 16.97
N GLU A 243 2.20 -9.14 17.86
CA GLU A 243 1.75 -9.23 19.26
C GLU A 243 0.27 -8.92 19.47
N LEU A 244 -0.33 -8.03 18.66
CA LEU A 244 -1.73 -7.63 18.85
C LEU A 244 -2.71 -8.71 18.34
N PRO A 245 -3.53 -9.31 19.21
CA PRO A 245 -4.47 -10.33 18.80
C PRO A 245 -5.55 -9.78 17.88
N MET A 246 -6.07 -10.67 17.04
CA MET A 246 -6.93 -10.35 15.89
C MET A 246 -8.25 -9.65 16.26
N ASP A 247 -8.76 -9.87 17.47
CA ASP A 247 -9.93 -9.19 18.00
C ASP A 247 -9.62 -7.77 18.51
N GLU A 248 -8.41 -7.49 19.01
CA GLU A 248 -7.96 -6.13 19.31
C GLU A 248 -7.75 -5.30 18.04
N TRP A 249 -7.46 -5.93 16.90
CA TRP A 249 -7.54 -5.27 15.60
C TRP A 249 -8.97 -4.80 15.22
N SER A 250 -10.02 -5.25 15.91
CA SER A 250 -11.36 -4.65 15.83
C SER A 250 -11.65 -3.56 16.88
N ARG A 251 -10.98 -3.58 18.05
CA ARG A 251 -11.20 -2.63 19.18
C ARG A 251 -10.30 -1.39 19.08
N ASN A 252 -10.53 -0.33 19.84
CA ASN A 252 -9.69 0.88 19.75
C ASN A 252 -8.24 0.56 20.17
N LEU A 253 -7.25 0.84 19.32
CA LEU A 253 -5.83 0.63 19.64
C LEU A 253 -5.40 1.53 20.80
N VAL A 254 -4.92 0.89 21.87
CA VAL A 254 -4.12 1.52 22.92
C VAL A 254 -2.70 0.96 22.76
N PRO A 255 -1.63 1.77 22.81
CA PRO A 255 -0.27 1.23 22.74
C PRO A 255 -0.03 0.24 23.90
N PRO A 256 0.74 -0.84 23.69
CA PRO A 256 1.14 -1.73 24.77
C PRO A 256 1.85 -0.90 25.84
N ARG A 257 1.54 -1.16 27.12
CA ARG A 257 2.20 -0.50 28.24
C ARG A 257 3.67 -0.89 28.24
N SER A 258 4.56 0.07 28.04
CA SER A 258 5.99 -0.15 28.24
C SER A 258 6.25 -0.51 29.70
N ASN A 259 6.59 -1.77 29.96
CA ASN A 259 7.20 -2.15 31.24
C ASN A 259 8.61 -1.54 31.29
N ALA A 260 8.70 -0.32 31.80
CA ALA A 260 9.96 0.25 32.24
C ALA A 260 10.35 -0.44 33.55
N GLY A 261 11.39 -1.27 33.48
CA GLY A 261 12.16 -1.78 34.62
C GLY A 261 13.59 -1.27 34.53
#